data_AF-A0A1L6REJ0-F1
#
_entry.id   AF-A0A1L6REJ0-F1
#
_cell.length_a   1.000
_cell.length_b   1.000
_cell.length_c   1.000
_cell.angle_alpha   90.00
_cell.angle_beta   90.00
_cell.angle_gamma   90.00
#
_symmetry.space_group_name_H-M   'P 1'
#
loop_
_entity.id
_entity.type
_entity.pdbx_description
1 polymer ?
#
loop_
_entity_poly.entity_id
_entity_poly.type
_entity_poly.pdbx_seq_one_letter_code
_entity_poly.pdbx_strand_id
1 'polypeptide(L)'
;MTNSNAFNYKAQKNVTQLLGSGVVGMGHHYFWEGDHSVWLALGASFSALEIVPLCLLVWEAYTHYRVYRDTQKVFPYKGTFIFLMWTGIWNAVGAGALGFLINAPAINYFEHGTQWTAAHAHASIAGVYGMFSIAIMLYTLRNVTKKQFWTKKMEKAVSWVAWLTNIGLAGMVFITLLPMGQIQLIDALKHGYWHARLLSFYHQPVMAGLLWARMVPDLIFTAGVVVLLVIVVRAFFNLKKDDNRAATKALEKLAAEDEREDAAELKNDY
;
A
#
# COMPACT_ATOMS: atom_id res chain seq x y z
N MET A 1 -27.61 -0.13 20.93
CA MET A 1 -27.52 -1.35 20.08
C MET A 1 -27.65 -1.08 18.57
N THR A 2 -27.46 0.15 18.08
CA THR A 2 -27.72 0.52 16.66
C THR A 2 -26.47 0.75 15.79
N ASN A 3 -25.26 0.82 16.37
CA ASN A 3 -24.04 1.16 15.62
C ASN A 3 -23.24 -0.05 15.09
N SER A 4 -23.34 -1.24 15.70
CA SER A 4 -22.59 -2.42 15.23
C SER A 4 -23.12 -2.95 13.89
N ASN A 5 -24.44 -2.93 13.71
CA ASN A 5 -25.08 -3.45 12.49
C ASN A 5 -24.79 -2.56 11.26
N ALA A 6 -24.74 -1.24 11.44
CA ALA A 6 -24.39 -0.29 10.38
C ALA A 6 -22.92 -0.39 9.95
N PHE A 7 -22.00 -0.59 10.93
CA PHE A 7 -20.59 -0.81 10.66
C PHE A 7 -20.34 -2.13 9.91
N ASN A 8 -20.94 -3.22 10.40
CA ASN A 8 -20.84 -4.53 9.75
C ASN A 8 -21.40 -4.50 8.32
N TYR A 9 -22.52 -3.80 8.10
CA TYR A 9 -23.10 -3.67 6.77
C TYR A 9 -22.24 -2.86 5.80
N LYS A 10 -21.59 -1.78 6.28
CA LYS A 10 -20.68 -0.97 5.46
C LYS A 10 -19.40 -1.73 5.13
N ALA A 11 -18.82 -2.43 6.10
CA ALA A 11 -17.65 -3.27 5.90
C ALA A 11 -17.95 -4.42 4.91
N GLN A 12 -19.09 -5.10 5.07
CA GLN A 12 -19.50 -6.18 4.19
C GLN A 12 -19.76 -5.70 2.76
N LYS A 13 -20.36 -4.51 2.58
CA LYS A 13 -20.52 -3.88 1.26
C LYS A 13 -19.19 -3.58 0.59
N ASN A 14 -18.22 -3.03 1.33
CA ASN A 14 -16.89 -2.76 0.79
C ASN A 14 -16.19 -4.05 0.33
N VAL A 15 -16.32 -5.13 1.11
CA VAL A 15 -15.75 -6.44 0.76
C VAL A 15 -16.43 -7.05 -0.46
N THR A 16 -17.76 -7.02 -0.55
CA THR A 16 -18.49 -7.53 -1.72
C THR A 16 -18.13 -6.74 -2.98
N GLN A 17 -17.99 -5.42 -2.90
CA GLN A 17 -17.60 -4.59 -4.04
C GLN A 17 -16.16 -4.88 -4.47
N LEU A 18 -15.23 -5.00 -3.52
CA LEU A 18 -13.82 -5.30 -3.80
C LEU A 18 -13.66 -6.68 -4.45
N LEU A 19 -14.28 -7.72 -3.89
CA LEU A 19 -14.17 -9.07 -4.42
C LEU A 19 -14.97 -9.25 -5.71
N GLY A 20 -16.15 -8.63 -5.79
CA GLY A 20 -17.02 -8.70 -6.97
C GLY A 20 -16.44 -8.01 -8.20
N SER A 21 -15.59 -6.99 -8.02
CA SER A 21 -14.85 -6.35 -9.11
C SER A 21 -13.46 -6.97 -9.29
N GLY A 22 -12.62 -6.99 -8.26
CA GLY A 22 -11.21 -7.34 -8.35
C GLY A 22 -10.90 -8.79 -8.74
N VAL A 23 -11.74 -9.76 -8.36
CA VAL A 23 -11.49 -11.17 -8.70
C VAL A 23 -11.59 -11.39 -10.21
N VAL A 24 -12.62 -10.82 -10.85
CA VAL A 24 -12.79 -10.90 -12.31
C VAL A 24 -11.93 -9.85 -13.02
N GLY A 25 -11.73 -8.69 -12.39
CA GLY A 25 -10.92 -7.58 -12.88
C GLY A 25 -9.44 -7.94 -13.06
N MET A 26 -8.93 -8.96 -12.36
CA MET A 26 -7.64 -9.60 -12.64
C MET A 26 -7.45 -9.94 -14.13
N GLY A 27 -8.55 -10.17 -14.86
CA GLY A 27 -8.56 -10.37 -16.31
C GLY A 27 -7.88 -9.28 -17.15
N HIS A 28 -7.69 -8.07 -16.61
CA HIS A 28 -6.93 -7.02 -17.31
C HIS A 28 -5.42 -7.30 -17.45
N HIS A 29 -4.90 -8.31 -16.75
CA HIS A 29 -3.54 -8.82 -16.97
C HIS A 29 -3.48 -9.80 -18.14
N TYR A 30 -4.62 -10.38 -18.52
CA TYR A 30 -4.70 -11.44 -19.54
C TYR A 30 -4.93 -10.91 -20.95
N PHE A 31 -5.00 -9.58 -21.13
CA PHE A 31 -5.32 -8.97 -22.43
C PHE A 31 -4.39 -9.42 -23.56
N TRP A 32 -3.10 -9.58 -23.28
CA TRP A 32 -2.07 -9.76 -24.31
C TRP A 32 -1.14 -10.96 -24.08
N GLU A 33 -1.43 -11.83 -23.11
CA GLU A 33 -0.60 -13.00 -22.80
C GLU A 33 -0.94 -14.25 -23.65
N GLY A 34 -1.94 -14.14 -24.52
CA GLY A 34 -2.35 -15.21 -25.44
C GLY A 34 -3.60 -15.98 -25.00
N ASP A 35 -4.30 -15.52 -23.95
CA ASP A 35 -5.58 -16.10 -23.53
C ASP A 35 -6.75 -15.65 -24.43
N HIS A 36 -7.94 -16.22 -24.22
CA HIS A 36 -9.12 -15.97 -25.03
C HIS A 36 -9.58 -14.51 -24.93
N SER A 37 -10.06 -13.97 -26.07
CA SER A 37 -10.57 -12.59 -26.21
C SER A 37 -11.74 -12.21 -25.28
N VAL A 38 -12.30 -13.17 -24.55
CA VAL A 38 -13.37 -12.93 -23.57
C VAL A 38 -12.85 -12.03 -22.44
N TRP A 39 -11.57 -12.14 -22.11
CA TRP A 39 -10.93 -11.33 -21.07
C TRP A 39 -10.81 -9.85 -21.45
N LEU A 40 -10.78 -9.50 -22.74
CA LEU A 40 -10.84 -8.09 -23.15
C LEU A 40 -12.12 -7.41 -22.66
N ALA A 41 -13.26 -8.13 -22.71
CA ALA A 41 -14.53 -7.60 -22.26
C ALA A 41 -14.68 -7.71 -20.73
N LEU A 42 -14.40 -8.89 -20.17
CA LEU A 42 -14.55 -9.14 -18.73
C LEU A 42 -13.54 -8.33 -17.91
N GLY A 43 -12.25 -8.44 -18.25
CA GLY A 43 -11.17 -7.72 -17.59
C GLY A 43 -11.42 -6.22 -17.61
N ALA A 44 -11.67 -5.62 -18.79
CA ALA A 44 -11.90 -4.18 -18.89
C ALA A 44 -13.13 -3.69 -18.11
N SER A 45 -14.23 -4.46 -18.12
CA SER A 45 -15.47 -4.06 -17.45
C SER A 45 -15.33 -4.15 -15.92
N PHE A 46 -14.81 -5.28 -15.42
CA PHE A 46 -14.72 -5.51 -13.99
C PHE A 46 -13.58 -4.73 -13.34
N SER A 47 -12.45 -4.52 -14.02
CA SER A 47 -11.38 -3.66 -13.50
C SER A 47 -11.78 -2.18 -13.48
N ALA A 48 -12.63 -1.72 -14.41
CA ALA A 48 -13.17 -0.36 -14.34
C ALA A 48 -14.07 -0.15 -13.12
N LEU A 49 -14.78 -1.20 -12.67
CA LEU A 49 -15.60 -1.15 -11.44
C LEU A 49 -14.76 -1.04 -10.17
N GLU A 50 -13.49 -1.48 -10.19
CA GLU A 50 -12.59 -1.36 -9.04
C GLU A 50 -12.34 0.10 -8.62
N ILE A 51 -12.50 1.06 -9.54
CA ILE A 51 -12.31 2.49 -9.23
C ILE A 51 -13.36 2.99 -8.24
N VAL A 52 -14.57 2.42 -8.26
CA VAL A 52 -15.67 2.86 -7.41
C VAL A 52 -15.30 2.79 -5.92
N PRO A 53 -14.86 1.64 -5.36
CA PRO A 53 -14.38 1.59 -3.98
C PRO A 53 -13.11 2.41 -3.75
N LEU A 54 -12.20 2.53 -4.72
CA LEU A 54 -10.98 3.33 -4.59
C LEU A 54 -11.29 4.82 -4.38
N CYS A 55 -12.29 5.36 -5.06
CA CYS A 55 -12.76 6.75 -4.86
C CYS A 55 -13.39 6.96 -3.47
N LEU A 56 -14.08 5.96 -2.91
CA LEU A 56 -14.66 6.03 -1.56
C LEU A 56 -13.58 6.09 -0.47
N LEU A 57 -12.39 5.57 -0.73
CA LEU A 57 -11.27 5.58 0.22
C LEU A 57 -10.66 6.99 0.42
N VAL A 58 -10.90 7.93 -0.49
CA VAL A 58 -10.60 9.36 -0.28
C VAL A 58 -11.39 9.92 0.90
N TRP A 59 -12.66 9.51 1.04
CA TRP A 59 -13.50 9.92 2.17
C TRP A 59 -13.00 9.32 3.50
N GLU A 60 -12.48 8.09 3.47
CA GLU A 60 -11.84 7.48 4.64
C GLU A 60 -10.55 8.22 5.01
N ALA A 61 -9.72 8.59 4.03
CA ALA A 61 -8.54 9.43 4.26
C ALA A 61 -8.89 10.76 4.93
N TYR A 62 -9.96 11.43 4.45
CA TYR A 62 -10.47 12.66 5.07
C TYR A 62 -10.95 12.43 6.51
N THR A 63 -11.59 11.29 6.77
CA THR A 63 -12.02 10.92 8.12
C THR A 63 -10.81 10.69 9.04
N HIS A 64 -9.77 10.01 8.57
CA HIS A 64 -8.51 9.85 9.31
C HIS A 64 -7.81 11.18 9.57
N TYR A 65 -7.80 12.09 8.59
CA TYR A 65 -7.27 13.44 8.76
C TYR A 65 -8.05 14.24 9.81
N ARG A 66 -9.38 14.15 9.82
CA ARG A 66 -10.21 14.77 10.86
C ARG A 66 -9.89 14.23 12.24
N VAL A 67 -9.77 12.92 12.41
CA VAL A 67 -9.35 12.32 13.69
C VAL A 67 -7.98 12.83 14.12
N TYR A 68 -7.03 12.91 13.18
CA TYR A 68 -5.70 13.46 13.44
C TYR A 68 -5.74 14.92 13.91
N ARG A 69 -6.57 15.76 13.28
CA ARG A 69 -6.70 17.20 13.58
C ARG A 69 -7.51 17.48 14.84
N ASP A 70 -8.64 16.82 15.01
CA ASP A 70 -9.65 17.12 16.02
C ASP A 70 -9.24 16.56 17.40
N THR A 71 -8.31 15.59 17.46
CA THR A 71 -7.81 15.06 18.75
C THR A 71 -6.77 15.99 19.38
N GLN A 72 -7.27 17.00 20.08
CA GLN A 72 -6.51 17.99 20.82
C GLN A 72 -5.72 17.31 21.97
N LYS A 73 -4.42 17.12 21.75
CA LYS A 73 -3.33 16.85 22.72
C LYS A 73 -3.06 15.42 23.24
N VAL A 74 -3.99 14.45 23.22
CA VAL A 74 -3.72 13.10 23.78
C VAL A 74 -3.97 11.95 22.80
N PHE A 75 -3.53 12.10 21.54
CA PHE A 75 -3.58 10.99 20.58
C PHE A 75 -2.20 10.34 20.40
N PRO A 76 -1.96 9.13 20.93
CA PRO A 76 -0.68 8.46 20.79
C PRO A 76 -0.42 7.93 19.37
N TYR A 77 -1.46 7.75 18.54
CA TYR A 77 -1.37 7.13 17.22
C TYR A 77 -1.32 8.14 16.07
N LYS A 78 -0.88 9.38 16.33
CA LYS A 78 -0.75 10.43 15.30
C LYS A 78 0.06 9.96 14.08
N GLY A 79 1.19 9.29 14.32
CA GLY A 79 2.03 8.75 13.25
C GLY A 79 1.28 7.75 12.37
N THR A 80 0.60 6.78 12.99
CA THR A 80 -0.25 5.80 12.29
C THR A 80 -1.28 6.48 11.40
N PHE A 81 -2.02 7.46 11.93
CA PHE A 81 -3.09 8.13 11.19
C PHE A 81 -2.57 9.01 10.04
N ILE A 82 -1.37 9.58 10.15
CA ILE A 82 -0.72 10.27 9.02
C ILE A 82 -0.47 9.29 7.87
N PHE A 83 0.06 8.09 8.15
CA PHE A 83 0.29 7.09 7.11
C PHE A 83 -1.00 6.48 6.55
N LEU A 84 -2.05 6.30 7.36
CA LEU A 84 -3.38 5.89 6.88
C LEU A 84 -3.99 6.94 5.94
N MET A 85 -3.83 8.22 6.26
CA MET A 85 -4.25 9.31 5.37
C MET A 85 -3.49 9.25 4.03
N TRP A 86 -2.17 9.10 4.05
CA TRP A 86 -1.37 8.97 2.83
C TRP A 86 -1.72 7.73 2.02
N THR A 87 -1.99 6.60 2.68
CA THR A 87 -2.46 5.36 2.06
C THR A 87 -3.71 5.63 1.23
N GLY A 88 -4.72 6.31 1.80
CA GLY A 88 -5.96 6.61 1.08
C GLY A 88 -5.75 7.59 -0.08
N ILE A 89 -4.84 8.56 0.04
CA ILE A 89 -4.47 9.47 -1.07
C ILE A 89 -3.82 8.69 -2.22
N TRP A 90 -2.80 7.88 -1.93
CA TRP A 90 -2.13 7.06 -2.93
C TRP A 90 -3.03 5.98 -3.51
N ASN A 91 -4.05 5.56 -2.79
CA ASN A 91 -5.01 4.61 -3.31
C ASN A 91 -5.86 5.24 -4.42
N ALA A 92 -6.31 6.48 -4.23
CA ALA A 92 -7.02 7.19 -5.28
C ALA A 92 -6.11 7.58 -6.46
N VAL A 93 -4.90 8.04 -6.17
CA VAL A 93 -3.97 8.52 -7.20
C VAL A 93 -3.24 7.37 -7.90
N GLY A 94 -2.56 6.52 -7.14
CA GLY A 94 -1.75 5.42 -7.65
C GLY A 94 -2.59 4.25 -8.16
N ALA A 95 -3.45 3.67 -7.31
CA ALA A 95 -4.28 2.55 -7.73
C ALA A 95 -5.42 3.00 -8.65
N GLY A 96 -6.15 4.06 -8.29
CA GLY A 96 -7.29 4.56 -9.04
C GLY A 96 -6.90 5.25 -10.35
N ALA A 97 -6.35 6.46 -10.28
CA ALA A 97 -6.11 7.29 -11.46
C ALA A 97 -5.03 6.71 -12.40
N LEU A 98 -3.86 6.33 -11.86
CA LEU A 98 -2.80 5.76 -12.69
C LEU A 98 -3.09 4.32 -13.13
N GLY A 99 -3.84 3.54 -12.34
CA GLY A 99 -4.30 2.22 -12.78
C GLY A 99 -5.30 2.35 -13.92
N PHE A 100 -6.27 3.27 -13.81
CA PHE A 100 -7.24 3.49 -14.88
C PHE A 100 -6.61 4.04 -16.16
N LEU A 101 -5.58 4.88 -16.05
CA LEU A 101 -4.82 5.41 -17.18
C LEU A 101 -4.32 4.30 -18.11
N ILE A 102 -3.91 3.16 -17.54
CA ILE A 102 -3.36 2.03 -18.28
C ILE A 102 -4.38 0.89 -18.49
N ASN A 103 -5.61 1.02 -17.99
CA ASN A 103 -6.56 -0.09 -17.94
C ASN A 103 -7.32 -0.34 -19.24
N ALA A 104 -7.66 0.71 -19.98
CA ALA A 104 -8.48 0.56 -21.19
C ALA A 104 -7.72 -0.27 -22.24
N PRO A 105 -8.29 -1.35 -22.81
CA PRO A 105 -7.59 -2.19 -23.79
C PRO A 105 -6.98 -1.42 -24.95
N ALA A 106 -7.67 -0.38 -25.44
CA ALA A 106 -7.17 0.47 -26.52
C ALA A 106 -5.87 1.22 -26.18
N ILE A 107 -5.69 1.61 -24.92
CA ILE A 107 -4.46 2.26 -24.43
C ILE A 107 -3.45 1.18 -24.07
N ASN A 108 -3.88 0.18 -23.30
CA ASN A 108 -3.03 -0.90 -22.80
C ASN A 108 -2.33 -1.64 -23.94
N TYR A 109 -2.95 -1.78 -25.12
CA TYR A 109 -2.31 -2.40 -26.29
C TYR A 109 -0.93 -1.80 -26.64
N PHE A 110 -0.74 -0.50 -26.45
CA PHE A 110 0.53 0.19 -26.73
C PHE A 110 1.39 0.39 -25.48
N GLU A 111 0.74 0.47 -24.32
CA GLU A 111 1.38 0.80 -23.04
C GLU A 111 1.83 -0.45 -22.27
N HIS A 112 1.29 -1.63 -22.57
CA HIS A 112 1.53 -2.85 -21.79
C HIS A 112 3.03 -3.09 -21.58
N GLY A 113 3.47 -3.08 -20.32
CA GLY A 113 4.88 -3.29 -19.96
C GLY A 113 5.80 -2.09 -20.24
N THR A 114 5.28 -0.87 -20.31
CA THR A 114 6.06 0.38 -20.45
C THR A 114 6.26 1.10 -19.12
N GLN A 115 6.84 2.31 -19.14
CA GLN A 115 7.09 3.10 -17.93
C GLN A 115 5.82 3.59 -17.20
N TRP A 116 4.66 3.65 -17.85
CA TRP A 116 3.40 3.97 -17.15
C TRP A 116 2.95 2.84 -16.21
N THR A 117 3.16 1.58 -16.61
CA THR A 117 2.98 0.41 -15.76
C THR A 117 3.87 0.52 -14.52
N ALA A 118 5.13 0.91 -14.70
CA ALA A 118 6.05 1.15 -13.57
C ALA A 118 5.59 2.33 -12.69
N ALA A 119 5.06 3.41 -13.28
CA ALA A 119 4.52 4.56 -12.55
C ALA A 119 3.36 4.13 -11.64
N HIS A 120 2.38 3.42 -12.21
CA HIS A 120 1.27 2.85 -11.46
C HIS A 120 1.76 1.91 -10.37
N ALA A 121 2.66 0.96 -10.67
CA ALA A 121 3.15 -0.02 -9.72
C ALA A 121 3.83 0.60 -8.49
N HIS A 122 4.67 1.62 -8.67
CA HIS A 122 5.29 2.30 -7.52
C HIS A 122 4.23 3.07 -6.71
N ALA A 123 3.36 3.81 -7.39
CA ALA A 123 2.32 4.59 -6.74
C ALA A 123 1.31 3.73 -5.98
N SER A 124 0.96 2.54 -6.48
CA SER A 124 0.03 1.61 -5.85
C SER A 124 0.73 0.77 -4.77
N ILE A 125 1.83 0.08 -5.08
CA ILE A 125 2.48 -0.82 -4.13
C ILE A 125 3.14 -0.04 -2.99
N ALA A 126 4.01 0.92 -3.30
CA ALA A 126 4.70 1.68 -2.25
C ALA A 126 3.75 2.69 -1.58
N GLY A 127 2.87 3.32 -2.37
CA GLY A 127 1.97 4.35 -1.87
C GLY A 127 0.79 3.82 -1.06
N VAL A 128 0.21 2.68 -1.43
CA VAL A 128 -0.90 2.05 -0.69
C VAL A 128 -0.35 1.04 0.31
N TYR A 129 0.15 -0.11 -0.17
CA TYR A 129 0.55 -1.20 0.72
C TYR A 129 1.77 -0.87 1.56
N GLY A 130 2.76 -0.16 1.01
CA GLY A 130 3.92 0.33 1.73
C GLY A 130 3.55 1.28 2.87
N MET A 131 2.79 2.34 2.58
CA MET A 131 2.34 3.29 3.61
C MET A 131 1.44 2.63 4.66
N PHE A 132 0.56 1.71 4.24
CA PHE A 132 -0.32 0.98 5.15
C PHE A 132 0.47 0.07 6.10
N SER A 133 1.48 -0.63 5.58
CA SER A 133 2.38 -1.46 6.38
C SER A 133 3.13 -0.64 7.41
N ILE A 134 3.60 0.56 7.03
CA ILE A 134 4.25 1.50 7.96
C ILE A 134 3.26 1.97 9.02
N ALA A 135 2.00 2.23 8.67
CA ALA A 135 0.98 2.63 9.64
C ALA A 135 0.76 1.56 10.72
N ILE A 136 0.58 0.30 10.31
CA ILE A 136 0.41 -0.85 11.21
C ILE A 136 1.67 -1.09 12.04
N MET A 137 2.84 -0.98 11.43
CA MET A 137 4.13 -1.09 12.12
C MET A 137 4.24 -0.04 13.22
N LEU A 138 3.96 1.23 12.92
CA LEU A 138 3.99 2.32 13.91
C LEU A 138 2.94 2.13 15.01
N TYR A 139 1.77 1.62 14.67
CA TYR A 139 0.74 1.29 15.65
C TYR A 139 1.24 0.21 16.63
N THR A 140 1.82 -0.85 16.09
CA THR A 140 2.39 -1.96 16.88
C THR A 140 3.54 -1.48 17.75
N LEU A 141 4.50 -0.74 17.16
CA LEU A 141 5.62 -0.15 17.88
C LEU A 141 5.16 0.77 19.02
N ARG A 142 4.11 1.57 18.82
CA ARG A 142 3.56 2.44 19.87
C ARG A 142 3.02 1.64 21.06
N ASN A 143 2.53 0.43 20.83
CA ASN A 143 1.99 -0.46 21.87
C ASN A 143 3.08 -1.26 22.59
N VAL A 144 4.12 -1.74 21.89
CA VAL A 144 5.16 -2.60 22.49
C VAL A 144 6.33 -1.83 23.13
N THR A 145 6.53 -0.57 22.79
CA THR A 145 7.64 0.25 23.35
C THR A 145 7.23 1.10 24.55
N LYS A 146 8.21 1.47 25.37
CA LYS A 146 8.01 2.34 26.56
C LYS A 146 7.45 3.71 26.14
N LYS A 147 6.50 4.26 26.89
CA LYS A 147 5.88 5.57 26.60
C LYS A 147 6.92 6.71 26.49
N GLN A 148 8.01 6.64 27.27
CA GLN A 148 9.09 7.64 27.30
C GLN A 148 9.88 7.72 25.97
N PHE A 149 9.90 6.64 25.18
CA PHE A 149 10.55 6.63 23.86
C PHE A 149 9.91 7.62 22.89
N TRP A 150 8.59 7.76 22.98
CA TRP A 150 7.78 8.61 22.10
C TRP A 150 7.76 10.07 22.55
N THR A 151 8.93 10.70 22.42
CA THR A 151 9.08 12.14 22.65
C THR A 151 8.56 12.94 21.45
N LYS A 152 8.34 14.25 21.64
CA LYS A 152 8.01 15.18 20.54
C LYS A 152 9.01 15.13 19.39
N LYS A 153 10.30 14.87 19.68
CA LYS A 153 11.34 14.69 18.65
C LYS A 153 11.12 13.43 17.82
N MET A 154 10.72 12.32 18.44
CA MET A 154 10.40 11.08 17.74
C MET A 154 9.16 11.23 16.87
N GLU A 155 8.12 11.90 17.37
CA GLU A 155 6.91 12.18 16.58
C GLU A 155 7.24 13.07 15.37
N LYS A 156 8.10 14.09 15.54
CA LYS A 156 8.59 14.91 14.43
C LYS A 156 9.40 14.08 13.42
N ALA A 157 10.22 13.13 13.87
CA ALA A 157 10.97 12.23 12.99
C ALA A 157 10.03 11.35 12.16
N VAL A 158 8.96 10.81 12.75
CA VAL A 158 7.92 10.07 12.02
C VAL A 158 7.22 10.94 10.97
N SER A 159 6.91 12.20 11.29
CA SER A 159 6.37 13.14 10.30
C SER A 159 7.35 13.41 9.16
N TRP A 160 8.66 13.52 9.45
CA TRP A 160 9.69 13.65 8.41
C TRP A 160 9.75 12.42 7.51
N VAL A 161 9.67 11.21 8.07
CA VAL A 161 9.58 9.98 7.26
C VAL A 161 8.41 10.08 6.31
N ALA A 162 7.22 10.43 6.82
CA ALA A 162 6.03 10.55 5.97
C ALA A 162 6.24 11.56 4.83
N TRP A 163 6.80 12.73 5.09
CA TRP A 163 7.07 13.71 4.03
C TRP A 163 8.11 13.22 3.02
N LEU A 164 9.24 12.67 3.48
CA LEU A 164 10.31 12.20 2.61
C LEU A 164 9.85 11.04 1.71
N THR A 165 9.14 10.06 2.26
CA THR A 165 8.64 8.93 1.47
C THR A 165 7.56 9.37 0.49
N ASN A 166 6.66 10.29 0.86
CA ASN A 166 5.61 10.75 -0.06
C ASN A 166 6.13 11.70 -1.14
N ILE A 167 7.03 12.64 -0.81
CA ILE A 167 7.64 13.55 -1.79
C ILE A 167 8.56 12.76 -2.74
N GLY A 168 9.37 11.85 -2.21
CA GLY A 168 10.21 10.98 -3.04
C GLY A 168 9.38 10.12 -4.00
N LEU A 169 8.29 9.51 -3.50
CA LEU A 169 7.39 8.70 -4.32
C LEU A 169 6.65 9.54 -5.37
N ALA A 170 6.15 10.72 -5.01
CA ALA A 170 5.54 11.64 -5.97
C ALA A 170 6.55 12.10 -7.02
N GLY A 171 7.77 12.44 -6.61
CA GLY A 171 8.83 12.85 -7.53
C GLY A 171 9.18 11.76 -8.54
N MET A 172 9.43 10.51 -8.10
CA MET A 172 9.76 9.42 -9.03
C MET A 172 8.61 9.15 -10.02
N VAL A 173 7.36 9.20 -9.55
CA VAL A 173 6.18 8.94 -10.39
C VAL A 173 5.94 10.08 -11.39
N PHE A 174 5.80 11.32 -10.90
CA PHE A 174 5.34 12.44 -11.73
C PHE A 174 6.45 13.16 -12.51
N ILE A 175 7.68 13.17 -12.00
CA ILE A 175 8.79 13.88 -12.67
C ILE A 175 9.47 12.96 -13.70
N THR A 176 9.46 11.64 -13.48
CA THR A 176 10.24 10.71 -14.32
C THR A 176 9.41 9.64 -14.99
N LEU A 177 8.75 8.77 -14.23
CA LEU A 177 8.07 7.59 -14.78
C LEU A 177 6.91 7.97 -15.72
N LEU A 178 6.06 8.94 -15.32
CA LEU A 178 4.95 9.38 -16.15
C LEU A 178 5.40 10.10 -17.43
N PRO A 179 6.33 11.08 -17.39
CA PRO A 179 6.87 11.68 -18.62
C PRO A 179 7.56 10.66 -19.53
N MET A 180 8.38 9.75 -18.98
CA MET A 180 9.01 8.71 -19.78
C MET A 180 7.99 7.80 -20.45
N GLY A 181 6.97 7.34 -19.71
CA GLY A 181 5.93 6.48 -20.29
C GLY A 181 5.09 7.19 -21.34
N GLN A 182 4.86 8.50 -21.20
CA GLN A 182 4.15 9.30 -22.21
C GLN A 182 4.94 9.36 -23.52
N ILE A 183 6.24 9.61 -23.44
CA ILE A 183 7.09 9.64 -24.63
C ILE A 183 7.22 8.23 -25.22
N GLN A 184 7.32 7.20 -24.39
CA GLN A 184 7.35 5.80 -24.81
C GLN A 184 6.07 5.37 -25.54
N LEU A 185 4.90 5.81 -25.05
CA LEU A 185 3.62 5.59 -25.73
C LEU A 185 3.56 6.29 -27.09
N ILE A 186 4.00 7.55 -27.17
CA ILE A 186 4.03 8.29 -28.44
C ILE A 186 4.94 7.60 -29.45
N ASP A 187 6.08 7.08 -29.00
CA ASP A 187 7.01 6.34 -29.84
C ASP A 187 6.40 5.01 -30.33
N ALA A 188 5.75 4.26 -29.45
CA ALA A 188 5.04 3.03 -29.79
C ALA A 188 3.92 3.26 -30.82
N LEU A 189 3.19 4.39 -30.70
CA LEU A 189 2.14 4.76 -31.65
C LEU A 189 2.69 5.15 -33.03
N LYS A 190 3.88 5.74 -33.11
CA LYS A 190 4.48 6.21 -34.37
C LYS A 190 5.29 5.14 -35.09
N HIS A 191 6.03 4.33 -34.33
CA HIS A 191 7.06 3.42 -34.87
C HIS A 191 6.79 1.95 -34.54
N GLY A 192 5.78 1.67 -33.72
CA GLY A 192 5.43 0.33 -33.25
C GLY A 192 6.08 -0.02 -31.90
N TYR A 193 5.48 -0.98 -31.19
CA TYR A 193 5.87 -1.35 -29.83
C TYR A 193 7.34 -1.81 -29.73
N TRP A 194 7.84 -2.54 -30.72
CA TRP A 194 9.23 -3.01 -30.75
C TRP A 194 10.25 -1.87 -30.65
N HIS A 195 9.97 -0.73 -31.29
CA HIS A 195 10.87 0.44 -31.33
C HIS A 195 10.96 1.10 -29.95
N ALA A 196 9.82 1.28 -29.28
CA ALA A 196 9.72 1.85 -27.94
C ALA A 196 10.42 0.99 -26.86
N ARG A 197 10.77 -0.26 -27.18
CA ARG A 197 11.46 -1.21 -26.29
C ARG A 197 12.94 -1.39 -26.59
N LEU A 198 13.46 -0.75 -27.65
CA LEU A 198 14.88 -0.84 -27.97
C LEU A 198 15.75 -0.16 -26.92
N LEU A 199 16.97 -0.67 -26.73
CA LEU A 199 17.96 -0.01 -25.88
C LEU A 199 18.33 1.39 -26.40
N SER A 200 18.35 1.55 -27.73
CA SER A 200 18.64 2.84 -28.38
C SER A 200 17.62 3.93 -28.01
N PHE A 201 16.36 3.56 -27.74
CA PHE A 201 15.33 4.49 -27.27
C PHE A 201 15.72 5.10 -25.91
N TYR A 202 16.18 4.28 -24.97
CA TYR A 202 16.59 4.73 -23.64
C TYR A 202 17.90 5.54 -23.64
N HIS A 203 18.73 5.39 -24.68
CA HIS A 203 19.94 6.20 -24.87
C HIS A 203 19.68 7.58 -25.51
N GLN A 204 18.44 7.88 -25.91
CA GLN A 204 18.11 9.22 -26.40
C GLN A 204 18.35 10.26 -25.30
N PRO A 205 18.84 11.48 -25.63
CA PRO A 205 19.23 12.48 -24.62
C PRO A 205 18.12 12.81 -23.61
N VAL A 206 16.86 12.88 -24.07
CA VAL A 206 15.71 13.17 -23.20
C VAL A 206 15.43 12.01 -22.24
N MET A 207 15.49 10.76 -22.72
CA MET A 207 15.27 9.57 -21.89
C MET A 207 16.37 9.39 -20.85
N ALA A 208 17.63 9.49 -21.29
CA ALA A 208 18.77 9.46 -20.40
C ALA A 208 18.69 10.58 -19.35
N GLY A 209 18.31 11.80 -19.75
CA GLY A 209 18.11 12.92 -18.83
C GLY A 209 17.05 12.65 -17.76
N LEU A 210 15.90 12.07 -18.14
CA LEU A 210 14.83 11.69 -17.20
C LEU A 210 15.27 10.58 -16.24
N LEU A 211 16.03 9.58 -16.73
CA LEU A 211 16.59 8.51 -15.90
C LEU A 211 17.58 9.07 -14.86
N TRP A 212 18.45 10.00 -15.25
CA TRP A 212 19.37 10.65 -14.32
C TRP A 212 18.64 11.56 -13.32
N ALA A 213 17.62 12.30 -13.78
CA ALA A 213 16.79 13.13 -12.91
C ALA A 213 16.09 12.31 -11.83
N ARG A 214 15.82 11.02 -12.08
CA ARG A 214 15.19 10.10 -11.13
C ARG A 214 16.00 9.87 -9.86
N MET A 215 17.32 10.01 -9.92
CA MET A 215 18.16 9.83 -8.72
C MET A 215 17.77 10.79 -7.60
N VAL A 216 17.34 12.02 -7.93
CA VAL A 216 16.97 13.03 -6.92
C VAL A 216 15.78 12.58 -6.06
N PRO A 217 14.60 12.26 -6.62
CA PRO A 217 13.49 11.75 -5.83
C PRO A 217 13.78 10.39 -5.18
N ASP A 218 14.56 9.52 -5.82
CA ASP A 218 14.94 8.22 -5.24
C ASP A 218 15.81 8.40 -3.99
N LEU A 219 16.72 9.37 -3.97
CA LEU A 219 17.51 9.71 -2.78
C LEU A 219 16.65 10.29 -1.66
N ILE A 220 15.66 11.14 -1.99
CA ILE A 220 14.71 11.69 -1.02
C ILE A 220 13.88 10.56 -0.39
N PHE A 221 13.36 9.65 -1.22
CA PHE A 221 12.60 8.49 -0.75
C PHE A 221 13.46 7.60 0.16
N THR A 222 14.67 7.29 -0.28
CA THR A 222 15.63 6.45 0.45
C THR A 222 16.01 7.07 1.79
N ALA A 223 16.22 8.39 1.85
CA ALA A 223 16.46 9.09 3.11
C ALA A 223 15.29 8.90 4.10
N GLY A 224 14.05 8.97 3.61
CA GLY A 224 12.86 8.67 4.42
C GLY A 224 12.88 7.25 5.00
N VAL A 225 13.20 6.26 4.17
CA VAL A 225 13.31 4.84 4.58
C VAL A 225 14.44 4.64 5.60
N VAL A 226 15.60 5.27 5.41
CA VAL A 226 16.73 5.19 6.35
C VAL A 226 16.35 5.77 7.72
N VAL A 227 15.67 6.93 7.75
CA VAL A 227 15.19 7.52 9.01
C VAL A 227 14.19 6.58 9.69
N LEU A 228 13.28 5.95 8.93
CA LEU A 228 12.35 4.97 9.48
C LEU A 228 13.08 3.77 10.08
N LEU A 229 14.08 3.23 9.39
CA LEU A 229 14.90 2.12 9.88
C LEU A 229 15.56 2.48 11.21
N VAL A 230 16.14 3.68 11.32
CA VAL A 230 16.72 4.17 12.59
C VAL A 230 15.67 4.26 13.70
N ILE A 231 14.44 4.70 13.40
CA ILE A 231 13.34 4.73 14.39
C ILE A 231 13.02 3.32 14.87
N VAL A 232 12.89 2.36 13.95
CA VAL A 232 12.58 0.95 14.24
C VAL A 232 13.69 0.34 15.10
N VAL A 233 14.95 0.47 14.69
CA VAL A 233 16.10 -0.05 15.46
C VAL A 233 16.13 0.53 16.87
N ARG A 234 15.94 1.85 17.03
CA ARG A 234 15.88 2.48 18.36
C ARG A 234 14.66 2.03 19.18
N ALA A 235 13.55 1.70 18.52
CA ALA A 235 12.36 1.18 19.18
C ALA A 235 12.62 -0.21 19.78
N PHE A 236 13.36 -1.09 19.10
CA PHE A 236 13.76 -2.41 19.62
C PHE A 236 14.60 -2.31 20.90
N PHE A 237 15.47 -1.29 21.03
CA PHE A 237 16.21 -1.04 22.27
C PHE A 237 15.36 -0.44 23.41
N ASN A 238 14.08 -0.12 23.16
CA ASN A 238 13.18 0.55 24.11
C ASN A 238 11.85 -0.21 24.32
N LEU A 239 11.86 -1.53 24.12
CA LEU A 239 10.70 -2.38 24.37
C LEU A 239 10.27 -2.39 25.84
N LYS A 240 8.96 -2.55 26.09
CA LYS A 240 8.42 -2.85 27.42
C LYS A 240 8.83 -4.27 27.81
N LYS A 241 8.97 -4.53 29.12
CA LYS A 241 9.01 -5.91 29.61
C LYS A 241 7.67 -6.56 29.32
N ASP A 242 7.69 -7.84 29.01
CA ASP A 242 6.49 -8.64 28.84
C ASP A 242 5.71 -8.71 30.16
N ASP A 243 4.40 -8.51 30.08
CA ASP A 243 3.47 -8.77 31.18
C ASP A 243 2.60 -9.97 30.79
N ASN A 244 3.27 -11.10 30.57
CA ASN A 244 2.65 -12.31 30.06
C ASN A 244 1.97 -13.14 31.16
N ARG A 245 1.88 -12.66 32.40
CA ARG A 245 1.37 -13.46 33.54
C ARG A 245 -0.02 -14.06 33.29
N ALA A 246 -0.90 -13.32 32.63
CA ALA A 246 -2.23 -13.80 32.28
C ALA A 246 -2.20 -14.84 31.14
N ALA A 247 -1.35 -14.64 30.13
CA ALA A 247 -1.16 -15.57 29.03
C ALA A 247 -0.49 -16.87 29.50
N THR A 248 0.52 -16.78 30.38
CA THR A 248 1.17 -17.92 31.01
C THR A 248 0.17 -18.75 31.81
N LYS A 249 -0.68 -18.11 32.63
CA LYS A 249 -1.75 -18.81 33.35
C LYS A 249 -2.77 -19.48 32.43
N ALA A 250 -3.10 -18.86 31.30
CA ALA A 250 -4.00 -19.45 30.32
C ALA A 250 -3.36 -20.66 29.61
N LEU A 251 -2.07 -20.59 29.28
CA LEU A 251 -1.29 -21.69 28.72
C LEU A 251 -1.15 -22.85 29.72
N GLU A 252 -0.86 -22.56 30.98
CA GLU A 252 -0.81 -23.57 32.05
C GLU A 252 -2.17 -24.25 32.24
N LYS A 253 -3.27 -23.51 32.13
CA LYS A 253 -4.62 -24.08 32.21
C LYS A 253 -4.94 -25.00 31.02
N LEU A 254 -4.56 -24.59 29.81
CA LEU A 254 -4.75 -25.41 28.60
C LEU A 254 -3.90 -26.68 28.65
N ALA A 255 -2.63 -26.57 29.04
CA ALA A 255 -1.76 -27.74 29.20
C ALA A 255 -2.31 -28.73 30.24
N ALA A 256 -2.88 -28.23 31.35
CA ALA A 256 -3.52 -29.07 32.35
C ALA A 256 -4.88 -29.66 31.90
N GLU A 257 -5.54 -29.07 30.91
CA GLU A 257 -6.74 -29.62 30.27
C GLU A 257 -6.35 -30.72 29.27
N ASP A 258 -5.33 -30.50 28.43
CA ASP A 258 -4.79 -31.49 27.50
C ASP A 258 -4.26 -32.73 28.26
N GLU A 259 -3.48 -32.55 29.33
CA GLU A 259 -3.00 -33.67 30.17
C GLU A 259 -4.15 -34.49 30.80
N ARG A 260 -5.29 -33.85 31.08
CA ARG A 260 -6.48 -34.55 31.61
C ARG A 260 -7.23 -35.31 30.54
N GLU A 261 -7.30 -34.77 29.32
CA GLU A 261 -7.90 -35.46 28.17
C GLU A 261 -7.05 -36.69 27.80
N ASP A 262 -5.73 -36.53 27.68
CA ASP A 262 -4.80 -37.63 27.40
C ASP A 262 -4.88 -38.75 28.47
N ALA A 263 -4.97 -38.36 29.76
CA ALA A 263 -5.11 -39.32 30.85
C ALA A 263 -6.50 -40.00 30.90
N ALA A 264 -7.53 -39.38 30.34
CA ALA A 264 -8.86 -39.96 30.22
C ALA A 264 -8.96 -40.92 29.03
N GLU A 265 -8.31 -40.62 27.91
CA GLU A 265 -8.17 -41.54 26.77
C GLU A 265 -7.42 -42.82 27.17
N LEU A 266 -6.28 -42.69 27.86
CA LEU A 266 -5.50 -43.84 28.34
C LEU A 266 -6.25 -44.73 29.35
N LYS A 267 -7.28 -44.21 30.02
CA LYS A 267 -8.14 -44.99 30.94
C LYS A 267 -9.30 -45.70 30.25
N ASN A 268 -9.68 -45.28 29.05
CA ASN A 268 -10.74 -45.91 28.27
C ASN A 268 -10.21 -47.06 27.37
N ASP A 269 -8.89 -47.19 27.23
CA ASP A 269 -8.21 -48.23 26.44
C ASP A 269 -7.81 -49.49 27.23
N TYR A 270 -8.18 -49.61 28.52
CA TYR A 270 -8.02 -50.80 29.38
C TYR A 270 -9.37 -51.29 29.91
#